data_AF-A0A834GM52-F1
#
_entry.id   AF-A0A834GM52-F1
#
_cell.length_a   1.000
_cell.length_b   1.000
_cell.length_c   1.000
_cell.angle_alpha   90.00
_cell.angle_beta   90.00
_cell.angle_gamma   90.00
#
_symmetry.space_group_name_H-M   'P 1'
#
loop_
_entity.id
_entity.type
_entity.pdbx_description
1 polymer ?
#
loop_
_entity_poly.entity_id
_entity_poly.type
_entity_poly.pdbx_seq_one_letter_code
_entity_poly.pdbx_strand_id
1 'polypeptide(L)'
;MKVFDKAIESRLDRQRTFIAFGGGVIGVMCRYVAASFLRGFYVIQIPTTVMEQVDYLVGGKSRELASGFAEVIKYGLIRDVEFFEWQEKNMKAYPRTCVAPIYIDSVVSAWGVGALAYAIKRSCENKAEVVFLDEKESGLRATLNLGHTFGHNPLTKRHTPPKLCERKEE
;
A
#
# COMPACT_ATOMS: atom_id res chain seq x y z
N MET A 1 18.06 10.36 -11.06
CA MET A 1 18.79 9.90 -12.26
C MET A 1 19.82 8.80 -11.98
N LYS A 2 20.39 8.68 -10.76
CA LYS A 2 21.42 7.69 -10.37
C LYS A 2 21.21 6.22 -10.78
N VAL A 3 19.97 5.73 -10.89
CA VAL A 3 19.70 4.33 -11.26
C VAL A 3 19.96 4.06 -12.74
N PHE A 4 19.61 5.00 -13.62
CA PHE A 4 19.90 4.89 -15.05
C PHE A 4 21.39 4.97 -15.33
N ASP A 5 22.05 5.93 -14.68
CA ASP A 5 23.50 6.12 -14.81
C ASP A 5 24.24 4.83 -14.41
N LYS A 6 23.86 4.23 -13.28
CA LYS A 6 24.47 2.98 -12.84
C LYS A 6 24.18 1.79 -13.76
N ALA A 7 22.98 1.74 -14.34
CA ALA A 7 22.60 0.69 -15.30
C ALA A 7 23.43 0.77 -16.59
N ILE A 8 23.71 1.98 -17.07
CA ILE A 8 24.55 2.24 -18.25
C ILE A 8 26.02 1.92 -17.94
N GLU A 9 26.55 2.42 -16.82
CA GLU A 9 27.93 2.12 -16.36
C GLU A 9 28.17 0.62 -16.25
N SER A 10 27.19 -0.11 -15.72
CA SER A 10 27.28 -1.56 -15.51
C SER A 10 26.98 -2.37 -16.78
N ARG A 11 26.73 -1.69 -17.92
CA ARG A 11 26.41 -2.27 -19.23
C ARG A 11 25.28 -3.31 -19.16
N LEU A 12 24.19 -2.99 -18.47
CA LEU A 12 23.05 -3.89 -18.37
C LEU A 12 22.38 -4.07 -19.75
N ASP A 13 22.29 -5.33 -20.18
CA ASP A 13 21.61 -5.77 -21.41
C ASP A 13 20.22 -6.36 -21.12
N ARG A 14 19.36 -6.48 -22.13
CA ARG A 14 17.95 -6.90 -22.02
C ARG A 14 17.72 -8.27 -21.38
N GLN A 15 18.73 -9.13 -21.23
CA GLN A 15 18.58 -10.43 -20.59
C GLN A 15 18.70 -10.36 -19.06
N ARG A 16 19.08 -9.21 -18.52
CA ARG A 16 19.22 -8.99 -17.08
C ARG A 16 17.86 -8.77 -16.42
N THR A 17 17.73 -9.22 -15.18
CA THR A 17 16.53 -8.99 -14.37
C THR A 17 16.84 -7.97 -13.28
N PHE A 18 15.98 -6.97 -13.13
CA PHE A 18 16.05 -6.03 -12.01
C PHE A 18 15.40 -6.67 -10.79
N ILE A 19 16.10 -6.69 -9.66
CA ILE A 19 15.54 -7.14 -8.38
C ILE A 19 15.26 -5.88 -7.55
N ALA A 20 13.98 -5.61 -7.34
CA ALA A 20 13.52 -4.54 -6.47
C ALA A 20 13.40 -5.07 -5.03
N PHE A 21 14.43 -4.86 -4.23
CA PHE A 21 14.44 -5.23 -2.81
C PHE A 21 13.99 -4.06 -1.94
N GLY A 22 12.80 -4.17 -1.32
CA GLY A 22 12.21 -3.12 -0.49
C GLY A 22 10.71 -2.91 -0.74
N GLY A 23 10.16 -1.90 -0.07
CA GLY A 23 8.73 -1.60 -0.10
C GLY A 23 8.21 -0.93 -1.38
N GLY A 24 6.96 -0.45 -1.32
CA GLY A 24 6.20 0.02 -2.47
C GLY A 24 6.91 1.11 -3.30
N VAL A 25 7.61 2.04 -2.66
CA VAL A 25 8.32 3.13 -3.35
C VAL A 25 9.48 2.60 -4.22
N ILE A 26 10.31 1.71 -3.67
CA ILE A 26 11.43 1.10 -4.39
C ILE A 26 10.90 0.26 -5.55
N GLY A 27 9.82 -0.49 -5.33
CA GLY A 27 9.18 -1.28 -6.38
C GLY A 27 8.66 -0.44 -7.54
N VAL A 28 7.96 0.67 -7.25
CA VAL A 28 7.46 1.59 -8.28
C VAL A 28 8.61 2.22 -9.06
N MET A 29 9.66 2.68 -8.37
CA MET A 29 10.84 3.26 -9.04
C MET A 29 11.54 2.22 -9.94
N CYS A 30 11.74 1.01 -9.44
CA CYS A 30 12.41 -0.05 -10.18
C CYS A 30 11.60 -0.46 -11.43
N ARG A 31 10.27 -0.58 -11.32
CA ARG A 31 9.38 -0.83 -12.47
C ARG A 31 9.41 0.30 -13.49
N TYR A 32 9.40 1.55 -13.04
CA TYR A 32 9.50 2.70 -13.94
C TYR A 32 10.82 2.68 -14.72
N VAL A 33 11.94 2.45 -14.02
CA VAL A 33 13.26 2.34 -14.65
C VAL A 33 13.29 1.18 -15.64
N ALA A 34 12.81 0.00 -15.24
CA ALA A 34 12.82 -1.17 -16.11
C ALA A 34 11.92 -1.03 -17.33
N ALA A 35 10.75 -0.38 -17.21
CA ALA A 35 9.87 -0.10 -18.34
C ALA A 35 10.49 0.91 -19.32
N SER A 36 11.25 1.88 -18.80
CA SER A 36 11.84 2.97 -19.61
C SER A 36 13.21 2.62 -20.19
N PHE A 37 14.02 1.82 -19.49
CA PHE A 37 15.36 1.44 -19.91
C PHE A 37 15.29 0.38 -21.00
N LEU A 38 16.06 0.55 -22.08
CA LEU A 38 16.09 -0.30 -23.29
C LEU A 38 14.72 -0.89 -23.72
N ARG A 39 13.62 -0.15 -23.63
CA ARG A 39 12.27 -0.61 -24.01
C ARG A 39 11.75 -1.83 -23.23
N GLY A 40 12.15 -2.01 -21.97
CA GLY A 40 11.54 -3.02 -21.08
C GLY A 40 12.51 -4.11 -20.63
N PHE A 41 12.48 -4.38 -19.32
CA PHE A 41 13.19 -5.47 -18.64
C PHE A 41 12.26 -6.18 -17.66
N TYR A 42 12.59 -7.41 -17.31
CA TYR A 42 11.92 -8.13 -16.23
C TYR A 42 12.31 -7.55 -14.87
N VAL A 43 11.31 -7.37 -14.00
CA VAL A 43 11.49 -6.92 -12.61
C VAL A 43 10.91 -7.97 -11.67
N ILE A 44 11.72 -8.43 -10.73
CA ILE A 44 11.27 -9.22 -9.59
C ILE A 44 11.20 -8.30 -8.38
N GLN A 45 10.03 -8.25 -7.73
CA GLN A 45 9.89 -7.55 -6.45
C GLN A 45 10.14 -8.52 -5.31
N ILE A 46 11.05 -8.14 -4.41
CA ILE A 46 11.29 -8.84 -3.16
C ILE A 46 11.00 -7.85 -2.02
N PRO A 47 9.77 -7.87 -1.46
CA PRO A 47 9.43 -7.05 -0.30
C PRO A 47 10.23 -7.49 0.92
N THR A 48 10.60 -6.54 1.79
CA THR A 48 11.47 -6.79 2.95
C THR A 48 10.69 -7.09 4.23
N THR A 49 9.39 -6.81 4.23
CA THR A 49 8.49 -7.11 5.35
C THR A 49 7.16 -7.65 4.86
N VAL A 50 6.45 -8.39 5.72
CA VAL A 50 5.07 -8.85 5.45
C VAL A 50 4.15 -7.66 5.19
N MET A 51 4.36 -6.56 5.89
CA MET A 51 3.62 -5.32 5.68
C MET A 51 3.84 -4.74 4.28
N GLU A 52 5.08 -4.77 3.78
CA GLU A 52 5.38 -4.36 2.41
C GLU A 52 4.81 -5.31 1.35
N GLN A 53 4.67 -6.61 1.66
CA GLN A 53 3.95 -7.56 0.80
C GLN A 53 2.48 -7.14 0.66
N VAL A 54 1.84 -6.80 1.78
CA VAL A 54 0.45 -6.33 1.80
C VAL A 54 0.30 -4.98 1.09
N ASP A 55 1.17 -4.01 1.38
CA ASP A 55 1.16 -2.70 0.73
C ASP A 55 1.33 -2.81 -0.79
N TYR A 56 2.23 -3.68 -1.25
CA TYR A 56 2.44 -3.92 -2.68
C TYR A 56 1.23 -4.57 -3.36
N LEU A 57 0.63 -5.59 -2.72
CA LEU A 57 -0.51 -6.32 -3.25
C LEU A 57 -1.79 -5.45 -3.28
N VAL A 58 -2.01 -4.66 -2.23
CA VAL A 58 -3.23 -3.86 -2.04
C VAL A 58 -3.10 -2.47 -2.70
N GLY A 59 -1.91 -1.86 -2.71
CA GLY A 59 -1.62 -0.57 -3.34
C GLY A 59 -1.24 0.59 -2.41
N GLY A 60 -0.94 0.32 -1.13
CA GLY A 60 -0.58 1.34 -0.14
C GLY A 60 0.80 1.97 -0.41
N LYS A 61 0.88 3.31 -0.36
CA LYS A 61 2.14 4.07 -0.47
C LYS A 61 2.72 4.50 0.90
N SER A 62 2.20 3.96 2.00
CA SER A 62 2.45 4.50 3.34
C SER A 62 2.85 3.40 4.33
N ARG A 63 3.89 3.69 5.13
CA ARG A 63 4.52 2.73 6.08
C ARG A 63 3.67 2.44 7.33
N GLU A 64 2.40 2.83 7.34
CA GLU A 64 1.50 2.73 8.49
C GLU A 64 0.38 1.75 8.21
N LEU A 65 0.15 0.78 9.09
CA LEU A 65 -0.82 -0.30 8.86
C LEU A 65 -2.24 0.26 8.76
N ALA A 66 -2.51 1.36 9.46
CA ALA A 66 -3.75 2.13 9.33
C ALA A 66 -4.02 2.61 7.90
N SER A 67 -2.97 3.02 7.16
CA SER A 67 -3.12 3.44 5.77
C SER A 67 -3.39 2.25 4.83
N GLY A 68 -2.77 1.10 5.08
CA GLY A 68 -3.07 -0.14 4.37
C GLY A 68 -4.52 -0.59 4.59
N PHE A 69 -5.02 -0.49 5.83
CA PHE A 69 -6.42 -0.78 6.15
C PHE A 69 -7.40 0.19 5.49
N ALA A 70 -7.05 1.48 5.36
CA ALA A 70 -7.87 2.44 4.63
C ALA A 70 -8.07 2.01 3.16
N GLU A 71 -7.03 1.48 2.53
CA GLU A 71 -7.11 0.92 1.17
C GLU A 71 -8.00 -0.33 1.09
N VAL A 72 -7.93 -1.22 2.09
CA VAL A 72 -8.78 -2.41 2.18
C VAL A 72 -10.26 -2.00 2.32
N ILE A 73 -10.55 -1.05 3.21
CA ILE A 73 -11.92 -0.54 3.44
C ILE A 73 -12.48 0.14 2.20
N LYS A 74 -11.64 0.87 1.47
CA LYS A 74 -12.02 1.55 0.24
C LYS A 74 -12.67 0.61 -0.77
N TYR A 75 -12.14 -0.62 -0.96
CA TYR A 75 -12.74 -1.58 -1.90
C TYR A 75 -14.17 -1.96 -1.52
N GLY A 76 -14.43 -2.16 -0.22
CA GLY A 76 -15.78 -2.42 0.28
C GLY A 76 -16.73 -1.26 -0.01
N LEU A 77 -16.30 -0.04 0.30
CA LEU A 77 -17.10 1.18 0.11
C LEU A 77 -17.43 1.49 -1.35
N ILE A 78 -16.47 1.30 -2.26
CA ILE A 78 -16.65 1.72 -3.65
C ILE A 78 -17.36 0.68 -4.51
N ARG A 79 -17.26 -0.61 -4.17
CA ARG A 79 -17.72 -1.66 -5.10
C ARG A 79 -18.07 -3.04 -4.54
N ASP A 80 -17.81 -3.33 -3.27
CA ASP A 80 -17.94 -4.69 -2.74
C ASP A 80 -18.64 -4.70 -1.38
N VAL A 81 -19.97 -4.61 -1.41
CA VAL A 81 -20.81 -4.50 -0.21
C VAL A 81 -20.67 -5.70 0.71
N GLU A 82 -20.56 -6.92 0.17
CA GLU A 82 -20.37 -8.13 0.96
C GLU A 82 -19.02 -8.10 1.68
N PHE A 83 -17.97 -7.59 1.00
CA PHE A 83 -16.68 -7.39 1.63
C PHE A 83 -16.72 -6.29 2.69
N PHE A 84 -17.48 -5.22 2.47
CA PHE A 84 -17.68 -4.18 3.48
C PHE A 84 -18.36 -4.72 4.74
N GLU A 85 -19.45 -5.48 4.59
CA GLU A 85 -20.12 -6.13 5.71
C GLU A 85 -19.21 -7.12 6.45
N TRP A 86 -18.38 -7.86 5.72
CA TRP A 86 -17.36 -8.73 6.30
C TRP A 86 -16.33 -7.93 7.10
N GLN A 87 -15.86 -6.80 6.59
CA GLN A 87 -14.92 -5.91 7.29
C GLN A 87 -15.52 -5.39 8.59
N GLU A 88 -16.78 -4.94 8.57
CA GLU A 88 -17.45 -4.44 9.78
C GLU A 88 -17.54 -5.50 10.88
N LYS A 89 -17.83 -6.76 10.51
CA LYS A 89 -17.87 -7.88 11.45
C LYS A 89 -16.49 -8.14 12.09
N ASN A 90 -15.42 -8.11 11.30
CA ASN A 90 -14.06 -8.35 11.80
C ASN A 90 -13.48 -7.13 12.56
N MET A 91 -13.85 -5.91 12.18
CA MET A 91 -13.44 -4.68 12.90
C MET A 91 -14.07 -4.57 14.29
N LYS A 92 -15.25 -5.16 14.53
CA LYS A 92 -15.85 -5.24 15.88
C LYS A 92 -15.03 -6.08 16.86
N ALA A 93 -14.26 -7.05 16.35
CA ALA A 93 -13.36 -7.87 17.16
C ALA A 93 -12.05 -7.16 17.52
N TYR A 94 -11.74 -6.04 16.87
CA TYR A 94 -10.56 -5.23 17.18
C TYR A 94 -10.90 -4.24 18.31
N PRO A 95 -10.23 -4.28 19.47
CA PRO A 95 -10.52 -3.37 20.57
C PRO A 95 -10.30 -1.92 20.12
N ARG A 96 -11.36 -1.10 20.19
CA ARG A 96 -11.38 0.31 19.77
C ARG A 96 -10.68 1.23 20.77
N THR A 97 -9.44 0.94 21.15
CA THR A 97 -8.63 1.92 21.88
C THR A 97 -8.12 2.95 20.87
N CYS A 98 -8.73 4.12 20.97
CA CYS A 98 -8.53 5.33 20.19
C CYS A 98 -7.05 5.58 19.80
N VAL A 99 -6.82 5.83 18.51
CA VAL A 99 -5.63 6.49 17.95
C VAL A 99 -4.25 5.89 18.28
N ALA A 100 -4.19 4.62 18.69
CA ALA A 100 -2.92 3.90 18.82
C ALA A 100 -2.42 3.42 17.44
N PRO A 101 -1.10 3.29 17.23
CA PRO A 101 -0.57 2.68 16.01
C PRO A 101 -1.16 1.27 15.88
N ILE A 102 -1.77 0.98 14.73
CA ILE A 102 -2.21 -0.38 14.42
C ILE A 102 -0.93 -1.18 14.15
N TYR A 103 -0.61 -2.13 15.03
CA TYR A 103 0.51 -3.05 14.84
C TYR A 103 0.01 -4.35 14.19
N ILE A 104 0.87 -4.94 13.36
CA ILE A 104 0.53 -6.19 12.65
C ILE A 104 0.20 -7.31 13.63
N ASP A 105 0.91 -7.39 14.76
CA ASP A 105 0.69 -8.41 15.77
C ASP A 105 -0.68 -8.26 16.44
N SER A 106 -1.13 -7.03 16.68
CA SER A 106 -2.46 -6.76 17.23
C SER A 106 -3.57 -7.16 16.26
N VAL A 107 -3.36 -6.92 14.97
CA VAL A 107 -4.30 -7.31 13.91
C VAL A 107 -4.33 -8.82 13.77
N VAL A 108 -3.18 -9.48 13.70
CA VAL A 108 -3.09 -10.94 13.61
C VAL A 108 -3.69 -11.60 14.85
N SER A 109 -3.49 -11.02 16.03
CA SER A 109 -4.10 -11.53 17.26
C SER A 109 -5.62 -11.36 17.28
N ALA A 110 -6.16 -10.26 16.75
CA ALA A 110 -7.60 -10.00 16.73
C ALA A 110 -8.34 -10.72 15.60
N TRP A 111 -7.74 -10.82 14.42
CA TRP A 111 -8.37 -11.34 13.20
C TRP A 111 -7.94 -12.77 12.86
N GLY A 112 -6.75 -13.17 13.31
CA GLY A 112 -6.09 -14.37 12.84
C GLY A 112 -5.50 -14.22 11.44
N VAL A 113 -4.55 -15.09 11.11
CA VAL A 113 -3.86 -15.10 9.81
C VAL A 113 -4.84 -15.36 8.65
N GLY A 114 -5.86 -16.19 8.86
CA GLY A 114 -6.85 -16.52 7.83
C GLY A 114 -7.70 -15.35 7.38
N ALA A 115 -8.19 -14.53 8.32
CA ALA A 115 -8.98 -13.34 7.98
C ALA A 115 -8.11 -12.25 7.32
N LEU A 116 -6.86 -12.09 7.77
CA LEU A 116 -5.92 -11.18 7.12
C LEU A 116 -5.63 -11.62 5.67
N ALA A 117 -5.38 -12.91 5.45
CA ALA A 117 -5.18 -13.48 4.11
C ALA A 117 -6.41 -13.28 3.21
N TYR A 118 -7.62 -13.47 3.75
CA TYR A 118 -8.85 -13.19 3.02
C TYR A 118 -8.97 -11.72 2.63
N ALA A 119 -8.70 -10.79 3.55
CA ALA A 119 -8.75 -9.36 3.27
C ALA A 119 -7.77 -8.95 2.16
N ILE A 120 -6.55 -9.49 2.17
CA ILE A 120 -5.55 -9.25 1.12
C ILE A 120 -6.03 -9.83 -0.21
N LYS A 121 -6.44 -11.10 -0.24
CA LYS A 121 -6.92 -11.79 -1.44
C LYS A 121 -8.07 -11.02 -2.09
N ARG A 122 -9.09 -10.66 -1.30
CA ARG A 122 -10.27 -9.96 -1.81
C ARG A 122 -9.96 -8.55 -2.30
N SER A 123 -9.02 -7.86 -1.66
CA SER A 123 -8.52 -6.57 -2.12
C SER A 123 -7.78 -6.69 -3.47
N CYS A 124 -6.95 -7.71 -3.64
CA CYS A 124 -6.27 -8.00 -4.90
C CYS A 124 -7.26 -8.30 -6.03
N GLU A 125 -8.28 -9.12 -5.77
CA GLU A 125 -9.34 -9.43 -6.73
C GLU A 125 -10.09 -8.16 -7.17
N ASN A 126 -10.54 -7.35 -6.20
CA ASN A 126 -11.21 -6.08 -6.48
C ASN A 126 -10.34 -5.15 -7.34
N LYS A 127 -9.05 -5.04 -7.05
CA LYS A 127 -8.14 -4.22 -7.84
C LYS A 127 -7.92 -4.80 -9.23
N ALA A 128 -7.69 -6.11 -9.34
CA ALA A 128 -7.46 -6.79 -10.60
C ALA A 128 -8.64 -6.63 -11.55
N GLU A 129 -9.86 -6.78 -11.05
CA GLU A 129 -11.08 -6.56 -11.82
C GLU A 129 -11.22 -5.10 -12.29
N VAL A 130 -10.95 -4.10 -11.43
CA VAL A 130 -10.98 -2.69 -11.86
C VAL A 130 -9.95 -2.43 -12.95
N VAL A 131 -8.71 -2.91 -12.77
CA VAL A 131 -7.63 -2.72 -13.74
C VAL A 131 -7.91 -3.48 -15.05
N PHE A 132 -8.56 -4.65 -14.98
CA PHE A 132 -8.97 -5.39 -16.16
C PHE A 132 -10.03 -4.64 -16.96
N LEU A 133 -11.00 -4.01 -16.28
CA LEU A 133 -12.06 -3.23 -16.92
C LEU A 133 -11.59 -1.86 -17.41
N ASP A 134 -10.59 -1.26 -16.77
CA ASP A 134 -10.07 0.07 -17.10
C ASP A 134 -8.56 0.19 -16.84
N GLU A 135 -7.76 -0.45 -17.70
CA GLU A 135 -6.30 -0.50 -17.54
C GLU A 135 -5.66 0.90 -17.57
N LYS A 136 -6.17 1.80 -18.41
CA LYS A 136 -5.59 3.12 -18.66
C LYS A 136 -6.13 4.24 -17.77
N GLU A 137 -7.01 3.92 -16.82
CA GLU A 137 -7.63 4.90 -15.92
C GLU A 137 -8.43 5.98 -16.67
N SER A 138 -9.30 5.53 -17.57
CA SER A 138 -10.20 6.36 -18.37
C SER A 138 -11.49 6.75 -17.64
N GLY A 139 -11.83 6.06 -16.55
CA GLY A 139 -12.98 6.42 -15.70
C GLY A 139 -13.12 5.54 -14.46
N LEU A 140 -13.45 4.26 -14.65
CA LEU A 140 -13.74 3.33 -13.54
C LEU A 140 -12.57 3.23 -12.55
N ARG A 141 -11.33 3.16 -13.04
CA ARG A 141 -10.16 3.01 -12.18
C ARG A 141 -9.88 4.26 -11.34
N ALA A 142 -10.41 5.42 -11.73
CA ALA A 142 -10.32 6.64 -10.91
C ALA A 142 -11.07 6.51 -9.57
N THR A 143 -12.03 5.59 -9.44
CA THR A 143 -12.71 5.29 -8.16
C THR A 143 -11.75 4.75 -7.10
N LEU A 144 -10.63 4.13 -7.52
CA LEU A 144 -9.56 3.72 -6.61
C LEU A 144 -8.84 4.92 -5.98
N ASN A 145 -9.03 6.14 -6.47
CA ASN A 145 -8.46 7.35 -5.88
C ASN A 145 -9.35 7.93 -4.76
N LEU A 146 -10.41 7.25 -4.31
CA LEU A 146 -11.18 7.67 -3.14
C LEU A 146 -10.23 7.94 -1.94
N GLY A 147 -10.37 9.11 -1.33
CA GLY A 147 -9.52 9.56 -0.21
C GLY A 147 -8.13 10.12 -0.60
N HIS A 148 -7.64 9.85 -1.81
CA HIS A 148 -6.27 10.23 -2.22
C HIS A 148 -6.13 11.74 -2.44
N THR A 149 -7.13 12.39 -3.01
CA THR A 149 -7.15 13.85 -3.21
C THR A 149 -7.02 14.62 -1.88
N PHE A 150 -7.72 14.17 -0.84
CA PHE A 150 -7.66 14.77 0.48
C PHE A 150 -6.40 14.33 1.26
N GLY A 151 -5.97 13.08 1.13
CA GLY A 151 -4.82 12.53 1.85
C GLY A 151 -3.44 12.96 1.32
N HIS A 152 -3.35 13.34 0.04
CA HIS A 152 -2.12 13.86 -0.56
C HIS A 152 -1.98 15.39 -0.45
N ASN A 153 -3.02 16.10 -0.01
CA ASN A 153 -2.96 17.54 0.20
C ASN A 153 -1.97 17.85 1.35
N PRO A 154 -0.91 18.65 1.13
CA PRO A 154 0.04 19.03 2.18
C PRO A 154 -0.64 19.67 3.39
N LEU A 155 -1.76 20.38 3.18
CA LEU A 155 -2.51 21.08 4.22
C LEU A 155 -3.26 20.14 5.19
N THR A 156 -3.46 18.87 4.82
CA THR A 156 -4.14 17.88 5.66
C THR A 156 -3.17 16.97 6.43
N LYS A 157 -1.88 16.97 6.06
CA LYS A 157 -0.84 16.23 6.78
C LYS A 157 -0.48 16.95 8.07
N ARG A 158 -1.12 16.61 9.19
CA ARG A 158 -0.70 17.02 10.53
C ARG A 158 0.73 16.51 10.78
N HIS A 159 1.71 17.38 10.59
CA HIS A 159 3.06 17.13 11.09
C HIS A 159 3.07 17.42 12.59
N THR A 160 3.68 16.49 13.33
CA THR A 160 4.04 16.53 14.76
C THR A 160 2.88 16.46 15.78
N PRO A 161 2.88 15.47 16.69
CA PRO A 161 2.14 15.61 17.95
C PRO A 161 2.74 16.80 18.72
N PRO A 162 1.93 17.63 19.39
CA PRO A 162 2.46 18.70 20.24
C PRO A 162 3.33 18.07 21.32
N LYS A 163 4.54 18.61 21.52
CA LYS A 163 5.39 18.25 22.67
C LYS A 163 4.55 18.44 23.93
N LEU A 164 4.35 17.38 24.71
CA LEU A 164 3.85 17.47 26.07
C LEU A 164 4.75 18.46 26.81
N CYS A 165 4.20 19.60 27.18
CA CYS A 165 4.86 20.59 28.03
C CYS A 165 5.10 19.90 29.38
N GLU A 166 6.36 19.58 29.67
CA GLU A 166 6.79 19.20 31.01
C GLU A 166 6.43 20.37 31.94
N ARG A 167 5.44 20.15 32.82
CA ARG A 167 5.24 21.00 33.97
C ARG A 167 6.50 20.86 34.83
N LYS A 168 7.32 21.91 34.87
CA LYS A 168 8.26 22.09 35.97
C LYS A 168 7.43 22.21 37.24
N GLU A 169 7.57 21.23 38.12
CA GLU A 169 7.22 21.38 39.52
C GLU A 169 8.14 22.45 40.09
N GLU A 170 7.56 23.58 40.48
CA GLU A 170 8.10 24.54 41.45
C GLU A 170 7.09 24.64 42.60
#